data_AF-J2Q4K2-F1
#
_entry.id   AF-J2Q4K2-F1
#
_cell.length_a   1.000
_cell.length_b   1.000
_cell.length_c   1.000
_cell.angle_alpha   90.00
_cell.angle_beta   90.00
_cell.angle_gamma   90.00
#
_symmetry.space_group_name_H-M   'P 1'
#
loop_
_entity.id
_entity.type
_entity.pdbx_description
1 polymer ?
#
loop_
_entity_poly.entity_id
_entity_poly.type
_entity_poly.pdbx_seq_one_letter_code
_entity_poly.pdbx_strand_id
1 'polypeptide(L)'
;MGRLVSEWLKMEQAELDAVFSAHQAGPIPDGEAKGTAIIAPGTSVSDEIAKLINIFAWQGKVFDADRGFLRNAILPFGLKAIVAKVYKEPSWLDGKECIVLDYSDTSLLASHVRDEIRMVEPGVYLGKVYWDKHRLIDFALEFGDD
;
A
#
# COMPACT_ATOMS: atom_id res chain seq x y z
N MET A 1 4.95 -6.20 -13.71
CA MET A 1 3.96 -5.12 -13.76
C MET A 1 2.93 -5.55 -14.75
N GLY A 2 1.87 -6.11 -14.21
CA GLY A 2 0.77 -6.70 -14.93
C GLY A 2 -0.10 -5.65 -15.61
N ARG A 3 -1.06 -6.18 -16.37
CA ARG A 3 -2.00 -5.38 -17.16
C ARG A 3 -2.87 -4.47 -16.28
N LEU A 4 -3.40 -4.98 -15.16
CA LEU A 4 -4.25 -4.22 -14.25
C LEU A 4 -3.56 -2.97 -13.70
N VAL A 5 -2.34 -3.13 -13.17
CA VAL A 5 -1.57 -2.00 -12.62
C VAL A 5 -1.31 -0.95 -13.70
N SER A 6 -1.06 -1.38 -14.94
CA SER A 6 -0.87 -0.49 -16.08
C SER A 6 -2.15 0.28 -16.46
N GLU A 7 -3.33 -0.28 -16.21
CA GLU A 7 -4.62 0.38 -16.39
C GLU A 7 -4.87 1.39 -15.24
N TRP A 8 -4.61 1.00 -13.99
CA TRP A 8 -4.77 1.88 -12.82
C TRP A 8 -3.89 3.12 -12.86
N LEU A 9 -2.68 3.04 -13.43
CA LEU A 9 -1.80 4.20 -13.64
C LEU A 9 -2.41 5.30 -14.54
N LYS A 10 -3.49 4.99 -15.27
CA LYS A 10 -4.19 5.92 -16.16
C LYS A 10 -5.53 6.38 -15.62
N MET A 11 -5.98 5.81 -14.49
CA MET A 11 -7.28 6.09 -13.91
C MET A 11 -7.24 7.36 -13.08
N GLU A 12 -8.34 8.10 -13.11
CA GLU A 12 -8.59 9.21 -12.20
C GLU A 12 -8.81 8.68 -10.77
N GLN A 13 -8.57 9.54 -9.79
CA GLN A 13 -8.67 9.17 -8.37
C GLN A 13 -10.04 8.59 -8.00
N ALA A 14 -11.12 9.14 -8.54
CA ALA A 14 -12.48 8.69 -8.28
C ALA A 14 -12.74 7.26 -8.82
N GLU A 15 -12.07 6.90 -9.92
CA GLU A 15 -12.18 5.56 -10.49
C GLU A 15 -11.42 4.54 -9.64
N LEU A 16 -10.23 4.89 -9.14
CA LEU A 16 -9.47 4.07 -8.19
C LEU A 16 -10.24 3.87 -6.87
N ASP A 17 -10.92 4.91 -6.38
CA ASP A 17 -11.79 4.81 -5.21
C ASP A 17 -12.98 3.89 -5.43
N ALA A 18 -13.59 3.95 -6.63
CA ALA A 18 -14.69 3.07 -7.00
C ALA A 18 -14.22 1.60 -7.08
N VAL A 19 -13.06 1.34 -7.70
CA VAL A 19 -12.46 -0.01 -7.74
C VAL A 19 -12.23 -0.52 -6.33
N PHE A 20 -11.57 0.26 -5.47
CA PHE A 20 -11.30 -0.15 -4.09
C PHE A 20 -12.60 -0.43 -3.31
N SER A 21 -13.60 0.45 -3.44
CA SER A 21 -14.87 0.34 -2.72
C SER A 21 -15.74 -0.84 -3.19
N ALA A 22 -15.55 -1.30 -4.43
CA ALA A 22 -16.28 -2.43 -5.00
C ALA A 22 -15.77 -3.79 -4.48
N HIS A 23 -14.54 -3.86 -3.97
CA HIS A 23 -13.90 -5.10 -3.55
C HIS A 23 -13.95 -5.31 -2.04
N GLN A 24 -13.80 -6.56 -1.61
CA GLN A 24 -13.62 -6.93 -0.20
C GLN A 24 -12.13 -6.92 0.17
N ALA A 25 -11.82 -6.98 1.47
CA ALA A 25 -10.44 -7.06 1.96
C ALA A 25 -9.62 -8.19 1.28
N GLY A 26 -10.21 -9.37 1.14
CA GLY A 26 -9.48 -10.58 0.78
C GLY A 26 -8.74 -11.20 1.98
N PRO A 27 -7.90 -12.22 1.75
CA PRO A 27 -6.99 -12.74 2.76
C PRO A 27 -5.84 -11.76 3.02
N ILE A 28 -5.25 -11.82 4.22
CA ILE A 28 -3.97 -11.15 4.45
C ILE A 28 -2.95 -11.81 3.50
N PRO A 29 -2.25 -11.05 2.65
CA PRO A 29 -1.31 -11.64 1.72
C PRO A 29 -0.09 -12.22 2.44
N ASP A 30 0.59 -13.14 1.77
CA ASP A 30 1.79 -13.81 2.28
C ASP A 30 2.84 -13.90 1.16
N GLY A 31 4.12 -13.77 1.54
CA GLY A 31 5.25 -13.84 0.61
C GLY A 31 5.70 -12.49 0.03
N GLU A 32 6.53 -12.55 -1.01
CA GLU A 32 7.12 -11.38 -1.64
C GLU A 32 6.14 -10.73 -2.62
N ALA A 33 6.02 -9.41 -2.51
CA ALA A 33 5.24 -8.55 -3.38
C ALA A 33 6.10 -7.51 -4.08
N LYS A 34 5.79 -7.32 -5.35
CA LYS A 34 6.21 -6.16 -6.11
C LYS A 34 5.21 -5.02 -5.91
N GLY A 35 5.66 -3.94 -5.28
CA GLY A 35 4.86 -2.73 -5.12
C GLY A 35 5.07 -1.74 -6.26
N THR A 36 3.99 -1.05 -6.64
CA THR A 36 4.00 0.04 -7.62
C THR A 36 3.24 1.22 -7.04
N ALA A 37 3.88 2.39 -6.91
CA ALA A 37 3.17 3.62 -6.51
C ALA A 37 2.30 4.12 -7.68
N ILE A 38 1.07 4.56 -7.37
CA ILE A 38 0.10 5.05 -8.34
C ILE A 38 -0.26 6.48 -7.94
N ILE A 39 0.19 7.43 -8.76
CA ILE A 39 -0.14 8.85 -8.60
C ILE A 39 -1.22 9.17 -9.63
N ALA A 40 -2.46 9.32 -9.18
CA ALA A 40 -3.59 9.62 -10.07
C ALA A 40 -3.34 10.92 -10.86
N PRO A 41 -3.78 11.03 -12.12
CA PRO A 41 -3.70 12.26 -12.89
C PRO A 41 -4.24 13.46 -12.12
N GLY A 42 -3.56 14.61 -12.25
CA GLY A 42 -3.95 15.84 -11.54
C GLY A 42 -3.53 15.91 -10.06
N THR A 43 -2.97 14.84 -9.47
CA THR A 43 -2.41 14.89 -8.12
C THR A 43 -1.16 15.78 -8.09
N SER A 44 -1.22 16.86 -7.32
CA SER A 44 -0.06 17.73 -7.10
C SER A 44 0.93 17.03 -6.16
N VAL A 45 2.16 16.81 -6.63
CA VAL A 45 3.21 16.18 -5.82
C VAL A 45 3.62 17.12 -4.69
N SER A 46 3.23 16.78 -3.47
CA SER A 46 3.56 17.53 -2.26
C SER A 46 4.80 16.99 -1.54
N ASP A 47 5.30 17.72 -0.54
CA ASP A 47 6.44 17.29 0.28
C ASP A 47 6.13 15.97 1.03
N GLU A 48 4.88 15.74 1.42
CA GLU A 48 4.44 14.49 2.06
C GLU A 48 4.56 13.30 1.10
N ILE A 49 4.15 13.48 -0.16
CA ILE A 49 4.29 12.44 -1.19
C ILE A 49 5.77 12.14 -1.44
N ALA A 50 6.62 13.17 -1.53
CA ALA A 50 8.05 13.00 -1.70
C ALA A 50 8.71 12.26 -0.51
N LYS A 51 8.32 12.59 0.74
CA LYS A 51 8.77 11.88 1.94
C LYS A 51 8.34 10.42 1.91
N LEU A 52 7.08 10.17 1.57
CA LEU A 52 6.54 8.82 1.45
C LEU A 52 7.34 8.00 0.41
N ILE A 53 7.58 8.55 -0.78
CA ILE A 53 8.37 7.92 -1.85
C ILE A 53 9.75 7.47 -1.36
N ASN A 54 10.42 8.34 -0.60
CA ASN A 54 11.75 8.05 -0.03
C ASN A 54 11.71 7.04 1.11
N ILE A 55 10.63 7.01 1.91
CA ILE A 55 10.50 6.11 3.05
C ILE A 55 10.10 4.70 2.60
N PHE A 56 9.08 4.56 1.75
CA PHE A 56 8.40 3.28 1.56
C PHE A 56 8.85 2.46 0.38
N ALA A 57 10.00 2.81 -0.25
CA ALA A 57 10.63 2.12 -1.39
C ALA A 57 9.83 0.90 -1.84
N TRP A 58 8.91 1.06 -2.81
CA TRP A 58 7.82 0.11 -3.07
C TRP A 58 8.31 -1.20 -3.70
N GLN A 59 9.62 -1.40 -3.86
CA GLN A 59 10.19 -2.61 -4.42
C GLN A 59 10.49 -3.61 -3.29
N GLY A 60 9.95 -4.83 -3.39
CA GLY A 60 10.30 -5.94 -2.50
C GLY A 60 9.67 -5.85 -1.11
N LYS A 61 8.33 -5.77 -1.05
CA LYS A 61 7.59 -5.89 0.22
C LYS A 61 7.41 -7.37 0.55
N VAL A 62 7.82 -7.82 1.74
CA VAL A 62 7.64 -9.21 2.19
C VAL A 62 6.58 -9.26 3.27
N PHE A 63 5.51 -10.00 3.02
CA PHE A 63 4.43 -10.22 3.95
C PHE A 63 4.61 -11.56 4.67
N ASP A 64 4.33 -11.57 5.97
CA ASP A 64 4.24 -12.76 6.81
C ASP A 64 2.83 -12.77 7.41
N ALA A 65 1.94 -13.54 6.78
CA ALA A 65 0.53 -13.60 7.17
C ALA A 65 0.35 -14.28 8.53
N ASP A 66 1.18 -15.29 8.84
CA ASP A 66 1.13 -16.04 10.10
C ASP A 66 1.45 -15.16 11.30
N ARG A 67 2.42 -14.27 11.15
CA ARG A 67 2.86 -13.39 12.22
C ARG A 67 2.24 -11.99 12.16
N GLY A 68 1.50 -11.68 11.09
CA GLY A 68 0.76 -10.43 10.94
C GLY A 68 1.66 -9.22 10.77
N PHE A 69 2.74 -9.36 9.98
CA PHE A 69 3.62 -8.23 9.71
C PHE A 69 4.19 -8.20 8.30
N LEU A 70 4.53 -7.00 7.87
CA LEU A 70 5.16 -6.68 6.61
C LEU A 70 6.55 -6.11 6.87
N ARG A 71 7.52 -6.55 6.08
CA ARG A 71 8.89 -6.02 6.10
C ARG A 71 9.24 -5.45 4.74
N ASN A 72 9.78 -4.24 4.71
CA ASN A 72 10.42 -3.68 3.51
C ASN A 72 11.95 -3.77 3.62
N ALA A 73 12.60 -4.22 2.55
CA ALA A 73 14.05 -4.29 2.45
C ALA A 73 14.61 -3.04 1.75
N ILE A 74 14.91 -1.99 2.51
CA ILE A 74 15.75 -0.91 2.00
C ILE A 74 17.21 -1.37 2.22
N LEU A 75 18.12 -1.28 1.23
CA LEU A 75 19.46 -0.63 1.34
C LEU A 75 20.49 -0.87 0.23
N PRO A 76 21.39 0.13 0.02
CA PRO A 76 22.76 0.01 0.55
C PRO A 76 23.12 1.09 1.61
N PHE A 77 23.99 0.71 2.57
CA PHE A 77 24.53 1.46 3.75
C PHE A 77 23.55 1.83 4.90
N GLY A 78 23.24 0.88 5.80
CA GLY A 78 22.65 1.18 7.14
C GLY A 78 21.31 0.53 7.54
N LEU A 79 21.25 -0.81 7.58
CA LEU A 79 20.07 -1.72 7.78
C LEU A 79 19.01 -1.28 8.78
N LYS A 80 17.90 -0.73 8.27
CA LYS A 80 16.60 -0.67 8.95
C LYS A 80 15.50 -1.21 8.02
N ALA A 81 14.95 -2.36 8.39
CA ALA A 81 13.71 -2.86 7.80
C ALA A 81 12.54 -2.03 8.34
N ILE A 82 11.67 -1.52 7.47
CA ILE A 82 10.40 -0.94 7.88
C ILE A 82 9.47 -2.10 8.21
N VAL A 83 8.92 -2.13 9.43
CA VAL A 83 8.04 -3.21 9.89
C VAL A 83 6.64 -2.65 10.12
N ALA A 84 5.67 -3.08 9.32
CA ALA A 84 4.27 -2.78 9.55
C ALA A 84 3.59 -3.95 10.25
N LYS A 85 2.64 -3.66 11.15
CA LYS A 85 1.64 -4.65 11.56
C LYS A 85 0.60 -4.76 10.45
N VAL A 86 0.11 -5.97 10.23
CA VAL A 86 -0.89 -6.27 9.20
C VAL A 86 -2.11 -6.90 9.86
N TYR A 87 -3.26 -6.25 9.74
CA TYR A 87 -4.51 -6.69 10.34
C TYR A 87 -5.72 -6.19 9.55
N LYS A 88 -6.92 -6.64 9.89
CA LYS A 88 -8.17 -6.19 9.25
C LYS A 88 -8.89 -5.16 10.10
N GLU A 89 -9.39 -4.10 9.48
CA GLU A 89 -10.14 -3.03 10.13
C GLU A 89 -11.07 -2.33 9.11
N PRO A 90 -12.11 -1.60 9.55
CA PRO A 90 -12.83 -0.69 8.66
C PRO A 90 -11.92 0.34 7.96
N SER A 91 -12.11 0.49 6.65
CA SER A 91 -11.43 1.47 5.82
C SER A 91 -11.87 2.90 6.16
N TRP A 92 -10.93 3.84 6.12
CA TRP A 92 -11.23 5.27 6.21
C TRP A 92 -11.98 5.82 4.99
N LEU A 93 -11.94 5.13 3.84
CA LEU A 93 -12.64 5.57 2.63
C LEU A 93 -14.15 5.31 2.70
N ASP A 94 -14.55 4.07 3.01
CA ASP A 94 -15.94 3.61 2.84
C ASP A 94 -16.51 2.86 4.05
N GLY A 95 -15.73 2.71 5.13
CA GLY A 95 -16.12 2.00 6.35
C GLY A 95 -16.24 0.48 6.22
N LYS A 96 -15.95 -0.11 5.05
CA LYS A 96 -15.95 -1.57 4.88
C LYS A 96 -14.59 -2.16 5.25
N GLU A 97 -14.55 -3.45 5.55
CA GLU A 97 -13.31 -4.16 5.92
C GLU A 97 -12.22 -3.98 4.83
N CYS A 98 -11.02 -3.61 5.26
CA CYS A 98 -9.79 -3.64 4.48
C CYS A 98 -8.65 -4.25 5.31
N ILE A 99 -7.53 -4.54 4.67
CA ILE A 99 -6.29 -4.91 5.36
C ILE A 99 -5.48 -3.63 5.57
N VAL A 100 -5.09 -3.39 6.81
CA VAL A 100 -4.30 -2.24 7.23
C VAL A 100 -2.84 -2.64 7.31
N LEU A 101 -1.96 -1.81 6.75
CA LEU A 101 -0.52 -1.84 7.06
C LEU A 101 -0.21 -0.65 7.97
N ASP A 102 0.07 -0.96 9.23
CA ASP A 102 0.25 0.02 10.29
C ASP A 102 1.74 0.16 10.64
N TYR A 103 2.28 1.34 10.34
CA TYR A 103 3.69 1.66 10.51
C TYR A 103 3.99 2.47 11.78
N SER A 104 3.01 2.59 12.70
CA SER A 104 3.12 3.34 13.97
C SER A 104 4.40 3.06 14.76
N ASP A 105 4.85 1.81 14.73
CA ASP A 105 5.92 1.32 15.60
C ASP A 105 7.30 1.38 14.94
N THR A 106 7.40 1.76 13.65
CA THR A 106 8.69 1.78 12.94
C THR A 106 9.47 3.08 13.19
N SER A 107 8.83 4.25 13.06
CA SER A 107 9.49 5.54 13.25
C SER A 107 8.48 6.69 13.41
N LEU A 108 8.92 7.81 13.97
CA LEU A 108 8.08 9.02 14.13
C LEU A 108 7.50 9.55 12.82
N LEU A 109 8.17 9.36 11.69
CA LEU A 109 7.63 9.75 10.39
C LEU A 109 6.66 8.70 9.84
N ALA A 110 6.99 7.42 10.03
CA ALA A 110 6.16 6.32 9.56
C ALA A 110 4.86 6.18 10.38
N SER A 111 4.81 6.70 11.61
CA SER A 111 3.60 6.67 12.43
C SER A 111 2.46 7.55 11.94
N HIS A 112 2.76 8.49 11.05
CA HIS A 112 1.72 9.27 10.36
C HIS A 112 1.08 8.49 9.21
N VAL A 113 1.69 7.39 8.79
CA VAL A 113 1.31 6.66 7.59
C VAL A 113 0.46 5.44 7.94
N ARG A 114 -0.69 5.36 7.28
CA ARG A 114 -1.56 4.18 7.25
C ARG A 114 -1.77 3.79 5.81
N ASP A 115 -1.44 2.55 5.47
CA ASP A 115 -1.83 1.97 4.20
C ASP A 115 -3.06 1.08 4.39
N GLU A 116 -3.96 1.11 3.42
CA GLU A 116 -5.12 0.22 3.37
C GLU A 116 -5.12 -0.52 2.04
N ILE A 117 -5.24 -1.84 2.05
CA ILE A 117 -5.26 -2.66 0.83
C ILE A 117 -6.52 -3.52 0.75
N ARG A 118 -6.93 -3.79 -0.49
CA ARG A 118 -7.97 -4.77 -0.83
C ARG A 118 -7.54 -5.58 -2.05
N MET A 119 -7.89 -6.86 -2.04
CA MET A 119 -7.63 -7.75 -3.16
C MET A 119 -8.60 -7.44 -4.30
N VAL A 120 -8.06 -7.10 -5.48
CA VAL A 120 -8.86 -6.89 -6.70
C VAL A 120 -8.90 -8.16 -7.54
N GLU A 121 -7.77 -8.86 -7.64
CA GLU A 121 -7.66 -10.19 -8.25
C GLU A 121 -6.76 -11.08 -7.39
N PRO A 122 -6.81 -12.42 -7.53
CA PRO A 122 -5.90 -13.31 -6.80
C PRO A 122 -4.44 -12.87 -6.97
N GLY A 123 -3.80 -12.49 -5.86
CA GLY A 123 -2.40 -12.00 -5.86
C GLY A 123 -2.21 -10.55 -6.29
N VAL A 124 -3.27 -9.78 -6.53
CA VAL A 124 -3.18 -8.37 -6.93
C VAL A 124 -4.04 -7.50 -6.02
N TYR A 125 -3.39 -6.59 -5.29
CA TYR A 125 -4.04 -5.71 -4.33
C TYR A 125 -3.93 -4.26 -4.78
N LEU A 126 -5.04 -3.52 -4.63
CA LEU A 126 -5.05 -2.07 -4.72
C LEU A 126 -4.98 -1.50 -3.31
N GLY A 127 -4.09 -0.53 -3.13
CA GLY A 127 -3.78 0.09 -1.86
C GLY A 127 -3.98 1.61 -1.88
N LYS A 128 -4.30 2.16 -0.71
CA LYS A 128 -4.46 3.60 -0.46
C LYS A 128 -3.51 4.01 0.63
N VAL A 129 -2.82 5.12 0.44
CA VAL A 129 -1.90 5.68 1.43
C VAL A 129 -2.50 6.92 2.06
N TYR A 130 -2.53 6.92 3.39
CA TYR A 130 -2.97 8.05 4.19
C TYR A 130 -1.82 8.61 5.02
N TRP A 131 -1.77 9.93 5.14
CA TRP A 131 -0.95 10.67 6.07
C TRP A 131 -1.85 11.46 7.01
N ASP A 132 -1.84 11.17 8.32
CA ASP A 132 -2.71 11.85 9.29
C ASP A 132 -4.20 11.91 8.88
N LYS A 133 -4.72 10.81 8.30
CA LYS A 133 -6.08 10.69 7.73
C LYS A 133 -6.34 11.46 6.43
N HIS A 134 -5.35 12.16 5.90
CA HIS A 134 -5.42 12.72 4.55
C HIS A 134 -4.94 11.69 3.54
N ARG A 135 -5.79 11.34 2.56
CA ARG A 135 -5.38 10.46 1.46
C ARG A 135 -4.35 11.18 0.58
N LEU A 136 -3.24 10.51 0.30
CA LEU A 136 -2.16 11.07 -0.52
C LEU A 136 -2.10 10.45 -1.92
N ILE A 137 -1.89 9.14 -2.00
CA ILE A 137 -1.71 8.39 -3.26
C ILE A 137 -2.29 6.98 -3.13
N ASP A 138 -2.34 6.26 -4.24
CA ASP A 138 -2.65 4.84 -4.29
C ASP A 138 -1.37 4.02 -4.58
N PHE A 139 -1.46 2.70 -4.46
CA PHE A 139 -0.40 1.78 -4.88
C PHE A 139 -0.97 0.42 -5.25
N ALA A 140 -0.22 -0.37 -6.01
CA ALA A 140 -0.51 -1.77 -6.25
C ALA A 140 0.49 -2.67 -5.54
N LEU A 141 0.06 -3.88 -5.17
CA LEU A 141 0.92 -4.99 -4.81
C LEU A 141 0.59 -6.18 -5.70
N GLU A 142 1.61 -6.73 -6.34
CA GLU A 142 1.52 -7.93 -7.18
C GLU A 142 2.36 -9.05 -6.54
N PHE A 143 1.75 -10.21 -6.34
CA PHE A 143 2.36 -11.42 -5.79
C PHE A 143 2.42 -12.49 -6.89
N GLY A 144 3.55 -13.19 -7.03
CA GLY A 144 3.69 -14.32 -7.95
C GLY A 144 4.18 -14.00 -9.38
N ASP A 145 4.84 -12.86 -9.58
CA ASP A 145 5.66 -12.62 -10.78
C ASP A 145 7.06 -13.22 -10.57
N ASP A 146 7.26 -14.49 -10.93
CA ASP A 146 8.59 -15.11 -11.20
C ASP A 146 8.84 -15.21 -12.70
#